data_AF-A0A352UKK7-F1
#
_entry.id   AF-A0A352UKK7-F1
#
_cell.length_a   1.000
_cell.length_b   1.000
_cell.length_c   1.000
_cell.angle_alpha   90.00
_cell.angle_beta   90.00
_cell.angle_gamma   90.00
#
_symmetry.space_group_name_H-M   'P 1'
#
loop_
_entity.id
_entity.type
_entity.pdbx_description
1 polymer ?
#
loop_
_entity_poly.entity_id
_entity_poly.type
_entity_poly.pdbx_seq_one_letter_code
_entity_poly.pdbx_strand_id
1 'polypeptide(L)'
;CIAFYKEKFHDSTDPAAVIRVSAEGQISYKAMLFIPGRQLFDYMTSDYEPGLQLYSSGVMIMEKCADLLQESFYFVRGVVDSPDLSLNISREMLQHDR
;
A
#
# COMPACT_ATOMS: atom_id res chain seq x y z
N CYS A 1 3.77 6.93 -13.33
CA CYS A 1 3.43 7.15 -11.91
C CYS A 1 2.06 7.78 -11.74
N ILE A 2 1.78 8.98 -12.28
CA ILE A 2 0.42 9.56 -12.21
C ILE A 2 -0.60 8.66 -12.94
N ALA A 3 -0.30 8.24 -14.19
CA ALA A 3 -1.18 7.33 -14.93
C ALA A 3 -1.45 6.02 -14.15
N PHE A 4 -0.40 5.42 -13.58
CA PHE A 4 -0.51 4.24 -12.70
C PHE A 4 -1.42 4.50 -11.50
N TYR A 5 -1.26 5.62 -10.79
CA TYR A 5 -2.14 5.97 -9.65
C TYR A 5 -3.61 6.02 -10.08
N LYS A 6 -3.91 6.72 -11.17
CA LYS A 6 -5.28 6.89 -11.66
C LYS A 6 -5.93 5.58 -12.08
N GLU A 7 -5.18 4.76 -12.82
CA GLU A 7 -5.62 3.45 -13.27
C GLU A 7 -5.83 2.49 -12.10
N LYS A 8 -4.84 2.41 -11.21
CA LYS A 8 -4.80 1.44 -10.10
C LYS A 8 -5.82 1.74 -9.01
N PHE A 9 -6.02 3.01 -8.68
CA PHE A 9 -6.89 3.43 -7.58
C PHE A 9 -8.18 4.10 -8.03
N HIS A 10 -8.48 4.01 -9.34
CA HIS A 10 -9.68 4.54 -9.98
C HIS A 10 -9.98 6.00 -9.60
N ASP A 11 -8.94 6.80 -9.42
CA ASP A 11 -9.06 8.22 -9.11
C ASP A 11 -8.80 9.05 -10.37
N SER A 12 -9.73 9.95 -10.71
CA SER A 12 -9.59 10.86 -11.84
C SER A 12 -8.65 12.03 -11.55
N THR A 13 -8.41 12.32 -10.27
CA THR A 13 -7.59 13.45 -9.81
C THR A 13 -6.11 13.05 -9.75
N ASP A 14 -5.21 14.00 -10.01
CA ASP A 14 -3.77 13.78 -9.80
C ASP A 14 -3.48 13.64 -8.29
N PRO A 15 -2.51 12.79 -7.88
CA PRO A 15 -2.09 12.74 -6.49
C PRO A 15 -1.41 14.07 -6.09
N ALA A 16 -1.61 14.53 -4.86
CA ALA A 16 -0.90 15.70 -4.31
C ALA A 16 0.61 15.47 -4.23
N ALA A 17 1.02 14.22 -3.96
CA ALA A 17 2.43 13.84 -3.94
C ALA A 17 2.62 12.38 -4.35
N VAL A 18 3.81 12.10 -4.92
CA VAL A 18 4.28 10.76 -5.25
C VAL A 18 5.60 10.54 -4.53
N ILE A 19 5.67 9.50 -3.71
CA ILE A 19 6.86 9.14 -2.94
C ILE A 19 7.36 7.80 -3.48
N ARG A 20 8.64 7.72 -3.83
CA ARG A 20 9.30 6.49 -4.27
C ARG A 20 10.42 6.16 -3.32
N VAL A 21 10.40 4.94 -2.80
CA VAL A 21 11.40 4.43 -1.86
C VAL A 21 12.06 3.22 -2.50
N SER A 22 13.38 3.15 -2.38
CA SER A 22 14.18 1.95 -2.62
C SER A 22 15.12 1.85 -1.43
N ALA A 23 14.87 0.88 -0.58
CA ALA A 23 15.67 0.63 0.62
C ALA A 23 16.35 -0.73 0.49
N GLU A 24 17.61 -0.79 0.90
CA GLU A 24 18.44 -1.99 0.92
C GLU A 24 19.10 -2.10 2.30
N GLY A 25 19.36 -3.32 2.77
CA GLY A 25 20.01 -3.56 4.05
C GLY A 25 19.41 -4.76 4.77
N GLN A 26 19.13 -4.63 6.06
CA GLN A 26 18.52 -5.69 6.86
C GLN A 26 17.14 -6.11 6.32
N ILE A 27 16.41 -5.16 5.74
CA ILE A 27 15.18 -5.40 4.98
C ILE A 27 15.30 -4.60 3.70
N SER A 28 15.15 -5.27 2.58
CA SER A 28 15.15 -4.67 1.25
C SER A 28 13.72 -4.55 0.75
N TYR A 29 13.33 -3.37 0.29
CA TYR A 29 12.01 -3.16 -0.29
C TYR A 29 11.98 -1.97 -1.24
N LYS A 30 11.00 -1.99 -2.14
CA LYS A 30 10.64 -0.87 -3.00
C LYS A 30 9.21 -0.46 -2.70
N ALA A 31 8.96 0.84 -2.60
CA ALA A 31 7.61 1.35 -2.40
C ALA A 31 7.31 2.49 -3.38
N MET A 32 6.05 2.53 -3.83
CA MET A 32 5.49 3.68 -4.54
C MET A 32 4.22 4.10 -3.82
N LEU A 33 4.29 5.22 -3.11
CA LEU A 33 3.23 5.76 -2.28
C LEU A 33 2.68 7.04 -2.92
N PHE A 34 1.41 7.29 -2.67
CA PHE A 34 0.64 8.39 -3.22
C PHE A 34 -0.17 9.06 -2.13
N ILE A 35 -0.06 10.38 -2.07
CA ILE A 35 -0.97 11.22 -1.28
C ILE A 35 -2.09 11.65 -2.20
N PRO A 36 -3.35 11.25 -1.96
CA PRO A 36 -4.47 11.67 -2.80
C PRO A 36 -4.57 13.19 -2.92
N GLY A 37 -4.85 13.71 -4.13
CA GLY A 37 -5.00 15.15 -4.37
C GLY A 37 -6.32 15.75 -3.86
N ARG A 38 -7.25 14.89 -3.47
CA ARG A 38 -8.54 15.24 -2.87
C ARG A 38 -8.82 14.31 -1.72
N GLN A 39 -9.69 14.73 -0.81
CA GLN A 39 -10.19 13.86 0.24
C GLN A 39 -10.91 12.67 -0.40
N LEU A 40 -10.57 11.46 0.05
CA LEU A 40 -11.24 10.25 -0.39
C LEU A 40 -12.64 10.26 0.23
N PHE A 41 -13.68 10.28 -0.59
CA PHE A 41 -15.08 10.36 -0.12
C PHE A 41 -15.41 9.25 0.89
N ASP A 42 -14.78 8.09 0.74
CA ASP A 42 -15.01 6.93 1.62
C ASP A 42 -14.15 6.94 2.88
N TYR A 43 -13.13 7.81 3.03
CA TYR A 43 -12.24 7.79 4.22
C TYR A 43 -12.97 8.02 5.55
N MET A 44 -14.18 8.57 5.51
CA MET A 44 -15.02 8.83 6.69
C MET A 44 -16.13 7.78 6.87
N THR A 45 -16.19 6.74 6.03
CA THR A 45 -17.18 5.67 6.16
C THR A 45 -16.60 4.52 6.98
N SER A 46 -17.46 3.79 7.70
CA SER A 46 -17.05 2.61 8.46
C SER A 46 -16.58 1.45 7.57
N ASP A 47 -16.88 1.50 6.27
CA ASP A 47 -16.52 0.47 5.30
C ASP A 47 -15.15 0.72 4.64
N TYR A 48 -14.44 1.80 5.02
CA TYR A 48 -13.13 2.08 4.46
C TYR A 48 -12.07 1.13 5.01
N GLU A 49 -11.52 0.31 4.12
CA GLU A 49 -10.38 -0.55 4.44
C GLU A 49 -9.06 0.14 4.06
N PRO A 50 -8.28 0.60 5.05
CA PRO A 50 -6.98 1.22 4.82
C PRO A 50 -5.93 0.17 4.45
N GLY A 51 -4.80 0.65 3.93
CA GLY A 51 -3.62 -0.19 3.73
C GLY A 51 -3.03 -0.12 2.34
N LEU A 52 -1.79 -0.59 2.25
CA LEU A 52 -1.01 -0.65 1.02
C LEU A 52 -1.10 -2.05 0.43
N GLN A 53 -1.00 -2.14 -0.91
CA GLN A 53 -0.83 -3.45 -1.53
C GLN A 53 0.59 -3.95 -1.27
N LEU A 54 0.68 -5.14 -0.68
CA LEU A 54 1.92 -5.78 -0.32
C LEU A 54 2.23 -6.90 -1.32
N TYR A 55 3.44 -6.86 -1.86
CA TYR A 55 3.99 -7.82 -2.79
C TYR A 55 5.27 -8.45 -2.22
N SER A 56 5.53 -9.68 -2.62
CA SER A 56 6.82 -10.35 -2.42
C SER A 56 7.33 -10.84 -3.77
N SER A 57 8.46 -10.29 -4.22
CA SER A 57 9.07 -10.59 -5.52
C SER A 57 8.07 -10.47 -6.68
N GLY A 58 7.27 -9.40 -6.67
CA GLY A 58 6.24 -9.13 -7.68
C GLY A 58 4.95 -9.96 -7.58
N VAL A 59 4.83 -10.87 -6.62
CA VAL A 59 3.59 -11.63 -6.35
C VAL A 59 2.79 -10.90 -5.28
N MET A 60 1.52 -10.59 -5.53
CA MET A 60 0.66 -9.94 -4.54
C MET A 60 0.39 -10.91 -3.38
N ILE A 61 0.61 -10.42 -2.17
CA ILE A 61 0.40 -11.16 -0.93
C ILE A 61 -0.87 -10.69 -0.23
N MET A 62 -1.05 -9.36 -0.16
CA MET A 62 -2.17 -8.73 0.55
C MET A 62 -2.61 -7.47 -0.19
N GLU A 63 -3.92 -7.32 -0.38
CA GLU A 63 -4.47 -6.16 -1.08
C GLU A 63 -4.50 -4.90 -0.20
N LYS A 64 -4.73 -5.09 1.10
CA LYS A 64 -4.90 -4.03 2.10
C LYS A 64 -4.08 -4.34 3.35
N CYS A 65 -2.81 -3.96 3.37
CA CYS A 65 -1.94 -4.12 4.53
C CYS A 65 -1.90 -2.82 5.34
N ALA A 66 -2.77 -2.71 6.35
CA ALA A 66 -2.86 -1.52 7.21
C ALA A 66 -1.64 -1.37 8.14
N ASP A 67 -1.00 -2.48 8.53
CA ASP A 67 0.16 -2.53 9.43
C ASP A 67 1.39 -1.78 8.89
N LEU A 68 1.46 -1.53 7.58
CA LEU A 68 2.52 -0.75 6.95
C LEU A 68 2.34 0.77 7.13
N LEU A 69 1.22 1.20 7.71
CA LEU A 69 0.86 2.59 7.93
C LEU A 69 0.49 2.83 9.40
N GLN A 70 0.78 4.02 9.89
CA GLN A 70 0.13 4.49 11.12
C GLN A 70 -1.29 4.95 10.80
N GLU A 71 -2.20 4.91 11.78
CA GLU A 71 -3.61 5.29 11.60
C GLU A 71 -3.78 6.69 10.98
N SER A 72 -2.95 7.65 11.39
CA SER A 72 -2.95 9.01 10.84
C SER A 72 -2.57 9.08 9.35
N PHE A 73 -2.04 8.01 8.77
CA PHE A 73 -1.65 7.90 7.35
C PHE A 73 -2.53 6.93 6.55
N TYR A 74 -3.65 6.47 7.08
CA TYR A 74 -4.55 5.55 6.38
C TYR A 74 -5.13 6.06 5.05
N PHE A 75 -5.02 7.35 4.77
CA PHE A 75 -5.36 7.92 3.46
C PHE A 75 -4.30 7.65 2.36
N VAL A 76 -3.10 7.20 2.74
CA VAL A 76 -2.00 6.93 1.79
C VAL A 76 -2.35 5.71 0.95
N ARG A 77 -2.19 5.84 -0.36
CA ARG A 77 -2.38 4.74 -1.31
C ARG A 77 -1.03 4.33 -1.87
N GLY A 78 -0.82 3.05 -2.15
CA GLY A 78 0.44 2.65 -2.74
C GLY A 78 0.66 1.15 -2.80
N VAL A 79 1.86 0.81 -3.29
CA VAL A 79 2.36 -0.55 -3.38
C VAL A 79 3.70 -0.64 -2.68
N VAL A 80 3.95 -1.77 -2.02
CA VAL A 80 5.23 -2.13 -1.41
C VAL A 80 5.61 -3.53 -1.90
N ASP A 81 6.82 -3.69 -2.42
CA ASP A 81 7.38 -4.98 -2.83
C ASP A 81 8.65 -5.25 -2.03
N SER A 82 8.65 -6.35 -1.28
CA SER A 82 9.77 -6.79 -0.45
C SER A 82 10.13 -8.24 -0.80
N PRO A 83 11.29 -8.51 -1.43
CA PRO A 83 11.73 -9.88 -1.70
C PRO A 83 12.04 -10.67 -0.42
N ASP A 84 12.30 -9.98 0.68
CA ASP A 84 12.66 -10.60 1.96
C ASP A 84 11.44 -11.11 2.73
N LEU A 85 10.22 -10.77 2.29
CA LEU A 85 9.00 -11.29 2.88
C LEU A 85 8.81 -12.76 2.45
N SER A 86 9.15 -13.68 3.35
CA SER A 86 8.97 -15.11 3.10
C SER A 86 7.48 -15.48 3.04
N LEU A 87 7.12 -16.41 2.14
CA LEU A 87 5.77 -16.95 2.00
C LEU A 87 5.18 -17.51 3.30
N ASN A 88 6.03 -17.94 4.24
CA ASN A 88 5.59 -18.44 5.54
C ASN A 88 5.10 -17.29 6.43
N ILE A 89 5.81 -16.16 6.44
CA ILE A 89 5.38 -14.94 7.16
C ILE A 89 4.07 -14.43 6.56
N SER A 90 3.95 -14.47 5.23
CA SER A 90 2.68 -14.15 4.55
C SER A 90 1.51 -15.03 5.01
N ARG A 91 1.73 -16.33 5.22
CA ARG A 91 0.69 -17.28 5.69
C ARG A 91 0.29 -17.03 7.15
N GLU A 92 1.22 -16.59 7.99
CA GLU A 92 0.94 -16.24 9.39
C GLU A 92 0.13 -14.94 9.49
N MET A 93 0.50 -13.91 8.72
CA MET A 93 -0.25 -12.65 8.64
C MET A 93 -1.69 -12.88 8.18
N LEU A 94 -1.90 -13.65 7.09
CA LEU A 94 -3.24 -14.01 6.60
C LEU A 94 -4.06 -14.85 7.59
N GLN A 95 -3.42 -15.57 8.52
CA GLN A 95 -4.12 -16.32 9.57
C GLN A 95 -4.48 -15.43 10.77
N HIS A 96 -3.77 -14.32 10.98
CA HIS A 96 -4.05 -13.36 12.05
C HIS A 96 -5.21 -12.42 11.71
N ASP A 97 -5.44 -12.14 10.43
CA ASP A 97 -6.58 -11.37 9.91
C ASP A 97 -7.92 -12.14 9.90
N ARG A 98 -8.02 -13.27 10.62
CA ARG A 98 -9.19 -14.15 10.65
C ARG A 98 -9.79 -14.27 12.05
#